data_AF-A0A1Z8ALU5-F1
#
_entry.id   AF-A0A1Z8ALU5-F1
#
_cell.length_a   1.000
_cell.length_b   1.000
_cell.length_c   1.000
_cell.angle_alpha   90.00
_cell.angle_beta   90.00
_cell.angle_gamma   90.00
#
_symmetry.space_group_name_H-M   'P 1'
#
loop_
_entity.id
_entity.type
_entity.pdbx_description
1 polymer ?
#
loop_
_entity_poly.entity_id
_entity_poly.type
_entity_poly.pdbx_seq_one_letter_code
_entity_poly.pdbx_strand_id
1 'polypeptide(L)'
;MKLFTILFFYCSTIVAQVGIGTSAPSSGSLLDIKSAAGNKGILIPRIDIEDLNTAAPVTGDMEESLLVYNTNILSGKGFYFWNGSLWQPLDTNNGNNNTTNPDPNFFWKTTGNLGTDAGTNSGQHFLGTWDDEDLVVATNTVERMRVKTNGNVGVGENNPDQLLHISTARDGQGIKIQRGNDHFEMTQNNRTLDFNSSNNNGA
;
A
#
# COMPACT_ATOMS: atom_id res chain seq x y z
N MET A 1 83.27 -1.84 -18.08
CA MET A 1 82.15 -2.69 -17.61
C MET A 1 80.92 -2.33 -18.43
N LYS A 2 80.31 -3.27 -19.16
CA LYS A 2 79.05 -3.01 -19.88
C LYS A 2 77.90 -3.08 -18.87
N LEU A 3 77.21 -1.97 -18.67
CA LEU A 3 76.04 -1.89 -17.79
C LEU A 3 74.84 -2.53 -18.51
N PHE A 4 74.33 -3.65 -17.99
CA PHE A 4 73.18 -4.36 -18.52
C PHE A 4 71.94 -3.85 -17.78
N THR A 5 71.19 -2.94 -18.38
CA THR A 5 69.94 -2.41 -17.78
C THR A 5 68.85 -3.46 -17.95
N ILE A 6 68.46 -4.11 -16.86
CA ILE A 6 67.32 -5.03 -16.81
C ILE A 6 66.04 -4.20 -16.59
N LEU A 7 65.17 -4.15 -17.59
CA LEU A 7 63.88 -3.45 -17.51
C LEU A 7 62.85 -4.38 -16.85
N PHE A 8 62.51 -4.14 -15.59
CA PHE A 8 61.40 -4.82 -14.91
C PHE A 8 60.06 -4.23 -15.38
N PHE A 9 59.30 -4.99 -16.15
CA PHE A 9 57.91 -4.67 -16.48
C PHE A 9 57.02 -4.99 -15.27
N TYR A 10 56.67 -3.97 -14.49
CA TYR A 10 55.66 -4.09 -13.44
C TYR A 10 54.27 -3.97 -14.09
N CYS A 11 53.52 -5.07 -14.13
CA CYS A 11 52.15 -5.09 -14.63
C CYS A 11 51.20 -5.16 -13.43
N SER A 12 50.53 -4.06 -13.12
CA SER A 12 49.46 -4.02 -12.11
C SER A 12 48.09 -4.00 -12.80
N THR A 13 47.15 -4.79 -12.31
CA THR A 13 45.75 -4.72 -12.73
C THR A 13 45.10 -3.46 -12.17
N ILE A 14 44.64 -2.56 -13.05
CA ILE A 14 43.83 -1.40 -12.64
C ILE A 14 42.37 -1.83 -12.78
N VAL A 15 41.67 -1.94 -11.66
CA VAL A 15 40.20 -2.00 -11.65
C VAL A 15 39.67 -0.57 -11.85
N ALA A 16 38.96 -0.34 -12.95
CA ALA A 16 38.38 0.95 -13.26
C ALA A 16 36.86 0.87 -13.29
N GLN A 17 36.22 1.72 -12.49
CA GLN A 17 34.80 2.05 -12.61
C GLN A 17 34.49 2.67 -14.00
N VAL A 18 33.32 2.37 -14.55
CA VAL A 18 32.87 2.92 -15.83
C VAL A 18 32.16 4.26 -15.59
N GLY A 19 32.74 5.34 -16.10
CA GLY A 19 32.08 6.64 -16.17
C GLY A 19 31.55 6.91 -17.57
N ILE A 20 30.28 7.29 -17.70
CA ILE A 20 29.72 7.80 -18.96
C ILE A 20 29.28 9.24 -18.73
N GLY A 21 29.94 10.17 -19.43
CA GLY A 21 29.68 11.60 -19.26
C GLY A 21 30.29 12.21 -17.98
N THR A 22 31.12 11.47 -17.25
CA THR A 22 31.91 11.94 -16.11
C THR A 22 33.31 11.33 -16.10
N SER A 23 34.33 12.13 -15.79
CA SER A 23 35.71 11.67 -15.58
C SER A 23 36.01 11.33 -14.12
N ALA A 24 35.07 11.62 -13.20
CA ALA A 24 35.16 11.29 -11.79
C ALA A 24 33.88 10.53 -11.37
N PRO A 25 33.74 9.25 -11.74
CA PRO A 25 32.63 8.42 -11.27
C PRO A 25 32.67 8.31 -9.75
N SER A 26 31.50 8.20 -9.11
CA SER A 26 31.41 7.97 -7.67
C SER A 26 32.15 6.69 -7.26
N SER A 27 32.87 6.73 -6.14
CA SER A 27 33.63 5.58 -5.62
C SER A 27 32.72 4.42 -5.18
N GLY A 28 31.43 4.67 -4.97
CA GLY A 28 30.43 3.66 -4.61
C GLY A 28 29.74 2.98 -5.80
N SER A 29 30.14 3.29 -7.06
CA SER A 29 29.47 2.78 -8.25
C SER A 29 30.44 2.10 -9.22
N LEU A 30 30.05 0.94 -9.75
CA LEU A 30 30.74 0.32 -10.88
C LEU A 30 30.44 1.03 -12.21
N LEU A 31 29.26 1.67 -12.32
CA LEU A 31 28.83 2.48 -13.45
C LEU A 31 28.20 3.78 -12.95
N ASP A 32 28.77 4.94 -13.32
CA ASP A 32 28.21 6.28 -13.05
C ASP A 32 27.92 6.97 -14.38
N ILE A 33 26.68 7.37 -14.59
CA ILE A 33 26.22 8.03 -15.82
C ILE A 33 25.73 9.43 -15.47
N LYS A 34 26.41 10.44 -15.99
CA LYS A 34 26.04 11.85 -15.79
C LYS A 34 25.73 12.52 -17.12
N SER A 35 24.61 13.24 -17.16
CA SER A 35 24.36 14.21 -18.23
C SER A 35 24.94 15.55 -17.80
N ALA A 36 25.96 16.05 -18.48
CA ALA A 36 26.60 17.33 -18.14
C ALA A 36 25.61 18.52 -18.10
N ALA A 37 24.57 18.47 -18.94
CA ALA A 37 23.49 19.46 -18.98
C ALA A 37 22.22 19.02 -18.24
N GLY A 38 22.23 17.88 -17.53
CA GLY A 38 21.10 17.37 -16.75
C GLY A 38 19.88 16.92 -17.56
N ASN A 39 20.01 16.76 -18.88
CA ASN A 39 18.89 16.58 -19.81
C ASN A 39 18.90 15.25 -20.58
N LYS A 40 19.63 14.24 -20.09
CA LYS A 40 19.72 12.90 -20.71
C LYS A 40 19.53 11.82 -19.65
N GLY A 41 18.89 10.73 -20.02
CA GLY A 41 18.73 9.53 -19.19
C GLY A 41 19.31 8.30 -19.89
N ILE A 42 18.99 7.12 -19.35
CA ILE A 42 19.41 5.83 -19.88
C ILE A 42 18.21 5.18 -20.58
N LEU A 43 18.40 4.71 -21.82
CA LEU A 43 17.45 3.81 -22.46
C LEU A 43 17.80 2.39 -22.08
N ILE A 44 17.00 1.82 -21.20
CA ILE A 44 17.03 0.40 -20.84
C ILE A 44 16.51 -0.43 -22.03
N PRO A 45 17.04 -1.66 -22.26
CA PRO A 45 16.55 -2.56 -23.31
C PRO A 45 15.02 -2.66 -23.32
N ARG A 46 14.42 -2.45 -24.49
CA ARG A 46 12.97 -2.50 -24.71
C ARG A 46 12.61 -3.84 -25.32
N ILE A 47 11.83 -4.63 -24.61
CA ILE A 47 11.61 -6.04 -24.93
C ILE A 47 10.12 -6.33 -24.83
N ASP A 48 9.58 -7.14 -25.75
CA ASP A 48 8.19 -7.58 -25.74
C ASP A 48 8.05 -8.86 -24.90
N ILE A 49 7.68 -8.72 -23.63
CA ILE A 49 7.53 -9.86 -22.71
C ILE A 49 6.08 -10.30 -22.71
N GLU A 50 5.76 -11.40 -23.40
CA GLU A 50 4.39 -11.90 -23.47
C GLU A 50 3.95 -12.60 -22.16
N ASP A 51 4.82 -13.41 -21.56
CA ASP A 51 4.55 -14.13 -20.31
C ASP A 51 5.56 -13.75 -19.21
N LEU A 52 5.07 -13.04 -18.20
CA LEU A 52 5.88 -12.58 -17.08
C LEU A 52 6.43 -13.73 -16.20
N ASN A 53 5.88 -14.93 -16.28
CA ASN A 53 6.29 -16.08 -15.46
C ASN A 53 7.44 -16.88 -16.06
N THR A 54 7.97 -16.44 -17.21
CA THR A 54 9.06 -17.13 -17.91
C THR A 54 10.20 -16.16 -18.21
N ALA A 55 11.41 -16.69 -18.35
CA ALA A 55 12.58 -15.90 -18.73
C ALA A 55 12.46 -15.28 -20.14
N ALA A 56 11.67 -15.91 -21.01
CA ALA A 56 11.48 -15.44 -22.37
C ALA A 56 10.95 -13.99 -22.40
N PRO A 57 11.35 -13.20 -23.42
CA PRO A 57 12.16 -13.57 -24.56
C PRO A 57 13.68 -13.40 -24.33
N VAL A 58 14.11 -13.08 -23.10
CA VAL A 58 15.53 -13.03 -22.76
C VAL A 58 16.07 -14.46 -22.73
N THR A 59 17.25 -14.69 -23.32
CA THR A 59 17.88 -16.00 -23.43
C THR A 59 19.25 -16.00 -22.77
N GLY A 60 19.71 -17.18 -22.34
CA GLY A 60 20.97 -17.36 -21.61
C GLY A 60 20.75 -17.48 -20.10
N ASP A 61 21.84 -17.32 -19.34
CA ASP A 61 21.79 -17.36 -17.89
C ASP A 61 21.07 -16.10 -17.36
N MET A 62 19.93 -16.33 -16.73
CA MET A 62 19.08 -15.28 -16.19
C MET A 62 19.54 -14.92 -14.78
N GLU A 63 20.15 -13.75 -14.65
CA GLU A 63 20.59 -13.23 -13.36
C GLU A 63 19.50 -12.39 -12.70
N GLU A 64 19.37 -12.52 -11.38
CA GLU A 64 18.49 -11.65 -10.60
C GLU A 64 18.92 -10.19 -10.78
N SER A 65 17.93 -9.28 -10.79
CA SER A 65 18.10 -7.83 -11.01
C SER A 65 18.40 -7.40 -12.45
N LEU A 66 18.24 -8.27 -13.46
CA LEU A 66 18.21 -7.84 -14.85
C LEU A 66 17.04 -6.88 -15.09
N LEU A 67 17.33 -5.65 -15.54
CA LEU A 67 16.36 -4.58 -15.76
C LEU A 67 16.03 -4.41 -17.25
N VAL A 68 14.74 -4.38 -17.57
CA VAL A 68 14.21 -4.19 -18.92
C VAL A 68 13.01 -3.24 -18.92
N TYR A 69 12.65 -2.72 -20.08
CA TYR A 69 11.37 -2.04 -20.30
C TYR A 69 10.47 -2.94 -21.14
N ASN A 70 9.41 -3.49 -20.56
CA ASN A 70 8.42 -4.30 -21.25
C ASN A 70 7.59 -3.42 -22.19
N THR A 71 7.56 -3.77 -23.47
CA THR A 71 6.76 -3.07 -24.49
C THR A 71 5.37 -3.69 -24.70
N ASN A 72 5.14 -4.90 -24.19
CA ASN A 72 3.88 -5.60 -24.34
C ASN A 72 2.76 -4.88 -23.60
N ILE A 73 1.65 -4.60 -24.28
CA ILE A 73 0.51 -3.90 -23.67
C ILE A 73 -0.35 -4.84 -22.83
N LEU A 74 -0.44 -6.12 -23.22
CA LEU A 74 -1.32 -7.10 -22.59
C LEU A 74 -0.76 -7.61 -21.26
N SER A 75 0.54 -7.90 -21.20
CA SER A 75 1.21 -8.33 -19.96
C SER A 75 1.62 -7.16 -19.04
N GLY A 76 1.37 -5.92 -19.47
CA GLY A 76 1.67 -4.70 -18.72
C GLY A 76 2.94 -4.02 -19.22
N LYS A 77 2.76 -2.84 -19.81
CA LYS A 77 3.86 -2.02 -20.32
C LYS A 77 4.52 -1.26 -19.17
N GLY A 78 5.84 -1.32 -19.04
CA GLY A 78 6.53 -0.65 -17.94
C GLY A 78 7.97 -1.11 -17.73
N PHE A 79 8.59 -0.68 -16.63
CA PHE A 79 9.90 -1.21 -16.22
C PHE A 79 9.71 -2.51 -15.44
N TYR A 80 10.52 -3.51 -15.75
CA TYR A 80 10.49 -4.83 -15.11
C TYR A 80 11.90 -5.26 -14.76
N PHE A 81 12.04 -5.96 -13.64
CA PHE A 81 13.27 -6.64 -13.31
C PHE A 81 13.03 -8.15 -13.13
N TRP A 82 14.03 -8.97 -13.45
CA TRP A 82 13.99 -10.39 -13.14
C TRP A 82 14.24 -10.59 -11.65
N ASN A 83 13.31 -11.23 -10.92
CA ASN A 83 13.46 -11.49 -9.49
C ASN A 83 14.08 -12.86 -9.16
N GLY A 84 14.65 -13.54 -10.17
CA GLY A 84 15.14 -14.92 -10.05
C GLY A 84 14.12 -15.98 -10.49
N SER A 85 12.85 -15.64 -10.67
CA SER A 85 11.81 -16.59 -11.10
C SER A 85 10.78 -16.04 -12.08
N LEU A 86 10.47 -14.74 -12.01
CA LEU A 86 9.52 -14.06 -12.88
C LEU A 86 9.96 -12.60 -13.14
N TRP A 87 9.34 -11.99 -14.14
CA TRP A 87 9.44 -10.56 -14.40
C TRP A 87 8.54 -9.78 -13.45
N GLN A 88 9.14 -9.09 -12.50
CA GLN A 88 8.45 -8.25 -11.53
C GLN A 88 8.43 -6.80 -12.04
N PRO A 89 7.25 -6.14 -12.13
CA PRO A 89 7.20 -4.72 -12.44
C PRO A 89 7.85 -3.88 -11.34
N LEU A 90 8.64 -2.88 -11.73
CA LEU A 90 8.99 -1.76 -10.87
C LEU A 90 7.79 -0.82 -10.83
N ASP A 91 6.82 -1.15 -10.00
CA ASP A 91 5.68 -0.26 -9.78
C ASP A 91 6.05 0.81 -8.75
N THR A 92 5.79 2.08 -9.09
CA THR A 92 5.92 3.24 -8.19
C THR A 92 4.70 3.43 -7.29
N ASN A 93 3.70 2.55 -7.37
CA ASN A 93 2.46 2.65 -6.61
C ASN A 93 2.65 2.26 -5.13
N ASN A 94 3.40 3.09 -4.40
CA ASN A 94 3.24 3.25 -2.97
C ASN A 94 1.91 4.01 -2.71
N GLY A 95 0.79 3.29 -2.69
CA GLY A 95 -0.40 3.71 -1.94
C GLY A 95 -1.73 3.96 -2.67
N ASN A 96 -1.80 4.07 -4.01
CA ASN A 96 -3.10 3.97 -4.70
C ASN A 96 -2.93 3.63 -6.18
N ASN A 97 -3.91 2.89 -6.71
CA ASN A 97 -4.21 2.63 -8.13
C ASN A 97 -3.83 1.26 -8.68
N ASN A 98 -4.80 0.33 -8.70
CA ASN A 98 -5.01 -0.49 -9.88
C ASN A 98 -6.46 -1.02 -9.95
N THR A 99 -7.22 -0.56 -10.95
CA THR A 99 -8.57 -1.05 -11.30
C THR A 99 -8.55 -2.35 -12.11
N THR A 100 -7.40 -2.98 -12.32
CA THR A 100 -7.24 -4.23 -13.09
C THR A 100 -6.23 -5.22 -12.50
N ASN A 101 -5.63 -4.93 -11.34
CA ASN A 101 -4.89 -5.91 -10.56
C ASN A 101 -5.74 -6.26 -9.33
N PRO A 102 -6.12 -7.52 -9.11
CA PRO A 102 -6.68 -7.93 -7.84
C PRO A 102 -5.55 -7.85 -6.81
N ASP A 103 -5.21 -6.66 -6.34
CA ASP A 103 -4.62 -6.53 -5.02
C ASP A 103 -5.73 -6.89 -4.03
N PRO A 104 -5.70 -8.09 -3.42
CA PRO A 104 -6.79 -8.56 -2.58
C PRO A 104 -6.60 -8.13 -1.12
N ASN A 105 -5.44 -7.62 -0.69
CA ASN A 105 -5.05 -7.80 0.72
C ASN A 105 -4.50 -6.57 1.47
N PHE A 106 -4.28 -5.40 0.86
CA PHE A 106 -3.64 -4.30 1.62
C PHE A 106 -4.57 -3.20 2.14
N PHE A 107 -5.74 -2.95 1.53
CA PHE A 107 -6.65 -1.86 1.98
C PHE A 107 -8.15 -2.17 1.76
N TRP A 108 -9.02 -1.60 2.60
CA TRP A 108 -10.46 -1.55 2.37
C TRP A 108 -10.82 -0.52 1.30
N LYS A 109 -11.46 -0.94 0.21
CA LYS A 109 -11.91 -0.04 -0.87
C LYS A 109 -13.25 0.62 -0.51
N THR A 110 -13.44 1.88 -0.90
CA THR A 110 -14.72 2.61 -0.71
C THR A 110 -15.88 2.01 -1.49
N THR A 111 -15.57 1.22 -2.53
CA THR A 111 -16.52 0.46 -3.33
C THR A 111 -16.73 -0.97 -2.81
N GLY A 112 -16.05 -1.36 -1.73
CA GLY A 112 -16.03 -2.71 -1.19
C GLY A 112 -14.95 -3.62 -1.81
N ASN A 113 -14.65 -4.70 -1.09
CA ASN A 113 -13.68 -5.74 -1.48
C ASN A 113 -14.42 -7.05 -1.83
N LEU A 114 -14.01 -7.73 -2.91
CA LEU A 114 -14.50 -9.06 -3.29
C LEU A 114 -13.55 -10.15 -2.75
N GLY A 115 -14.09 -11.30 -2.34
CA GLY A 115 -13.28 -12.47 -1.96
C GLY A 115 -12.66 -12.42 -0.55
N THR A 116 -13.26 -11.69 0.40
CA THR A 116 -12.71 -11.61 1.75
C THR A 116 -12.84 -12.93 2.51
N ASP A 117 -11.73 -13.44 3.03
CA ASP A 117 -11.71 -14.40 4.15
C ASP A 117 -11.79 -13.65 5.49
N ALA A 118 -12.82 -13.91 6.30
CA ALA A 118 -13.08 -13.16 7.52
C ALA A 118 -12.27 -13.70 8.70
N GLY A 119 -11.53 -12.82 9.38
CA GLY A 119 -10.80 -13.15 10.60
C GLY A 119 -9.67 -12.18 10.90
N THR A 120 -8.96 -12.40 12.00
CA THR A 120 -7.87 -11.54 12.50
C THR A 120 -6.51 -12.24 12.49
N ASN A 121 -6.39 -13.39 11.82
CA ASN A 121 -5.11 -14.10 11.65
C ASN A 121 -4.39 -13.71 10.35
N SER A 122 -3.12 -14.11 10.23
CA SER A 122 -2.29 -13.79 9.06
C SER A 122 -2.98 -14.25 7.77
N GLY A 123 -3.17 -13.33 6.82
CA GLY A 123 -3.83 -13.58 5.55
C GLY A 123 -5.36 -13.49 5.58
N GLN A 124 -5.96 -13.13 6.71
CA GLN A 124 -7.39 -12.87 6.85
C GLN A 124 -7.69 -11.37 6.81
N HIS A 125 -8.95 -11.02 6.58
CA HIS A 125 -9.41 -9.66 6.34
C HIS A 125 -10.39 -9.21 7.42
N PHE A 126 -10.18 -7.99 7.93
CA PHE A 126 -11.07 -7.32 8.86
C PHE A 126 -10.92 -5.80 8.74
N LEU A 127 -11.98 -5.07 9.08
CA LEU A 127 -11.94 -3.61 9.23
C LEU A 127 -11.52 -3.30 10.67
N GLY A 128 -10.29 -2.83 10.85
CA GLY A 128 -9.74 -2.57 12.17
C GLY A 128 -8.24 -2.30 12.15
N THR A 129 -7.66 -2.37 13.34
CA THR A 129 -6.23 -2.26 13.66
C THR A 129 -5.67 -3.66 13.96
N TRP A 130 -4.40 -3.88 13.61
CA TRP A 130 -3.72 -5.16 13.90
C TRP A 130 -2.98 -5.11 15.26
N ASP A 131 -2.70 -3.90 15.75
CA ASP A 131 -2.02 -3.58 16.99
C ASP A 131 -3.00 -3.19 18.10
N ASP A 132 -2.47 -2.91 19.29
CA ASP A 132 -3.22 -2.47 20.47
C ASP A 132 -3.58 -0.98 20.36
N GLU A 133 -4.23 -0.62 19.24
CA GLU A 133 -4.75 0.70 18.96
C GLU A 133 -6.25 0.63 18.65
N ASP A 134 -6.99 1.68 19.00
CA ASP A 134 -8.44 1.73 18.83
C ASP A 134 -8.84 1.97 17.36
N LEU A 135 -9.92 1.36 16.89
CA LEU A 135 -10.52 1.69 15.59
C LEU A 135 -11.42 2.92 15.74
N VAL A 136 -11.17 3.98 14.96
CA VAL A 136 -11.94 5.23 14.98
C VAL A 136 -12.65 5.47 13.64
N VAL A 137 -13.95 5.80 13.71
CA VAL A 137 -14.74 6.32 12.59
C VAL A 137 -15.01 7.80 12.83
N ALA A 138 -14.57 8.66 11.91
CA ALA A 138 -14.64 10.11 12.05
C ALA A 138 -15.24 10.82 10.83
N THR A 139 -15.88 11.96 11.06
CA THR A 139 -16.28 12.90 9.99
C THR A 139 -15.89 14.32 10.38
N ASN A 140 -15.39 15.11 9.43
CA ASN A 140 -14.90 16.47 9.68
C ASN A 140 -13.92 16.54 10.87
N THR A 141 -12.95 15.62 10.91
CA THR A 141 -11.96 15.49 11.99
C THR A 141 -12.56 15.31 13.41
N VAL A 142 -13.83 14.90 13.50
CA VAL A 142 -14.52 14.59 14.76
C VAL A 142 -14.84 13.11 14.80
N GLU A 143 -14.37 12.44 15.85
CA GLU A 143 -14.70 11.06 16.17
C GLU A 143 -16.22 10.89 16.38
N ARG A 144 -16.80 9.94 15.65
CA ARG A 144 -18.23 9.61 15.69
C ARG A 144 -18.47 8.25 16.34
N MET A 145 -17.56 7.32 16.14
CA MET A 145 -17.59 5.99 16.74
C MET A 145 -16.17 5.50 16.99
N ARG A 146 -16.00 4.71 18.04
CA ARG A 146 -14.76 4.02 18.36
C ARG A 146 -15.02 2.59 18.78
N VAL A 147 -14.10 1.68 18.44
CA VAL A 147 -13.96 0.37 19.07
C VAL A 147 -12.63 0.37 19.81
N LYS A 148 -12.68 0.29 21.14
CA LYS A 148 -11.49 0.21 21.97
C LYS A 148 -10.82 -1.15 21.85
N THR A 149 -9.52 -1.23 22.12
CA THR A 149 -8.78 -2.50 22.15
C THR A 149 -9.31 -3.47 23.21
N ASN A 150 -9.96 -2.96 24.25
CA ASN A 150 -10.66 -3.76 25.26
C ASN A 150 -12.06 -4.25 24.81
N GLY A 151 -12.48 -3.95 23.59
CA GLY A 151 -13.76 -4.35 23.00
C GLY A 151 -14.93 -3.40 23.25
N ASN A 152 -14.77 -2.35 24.05
CA ASN A 152 -15.85 -1.37 24.27
C ASN A 152 -16.10 -0.53 23.01
N VAL A 153 -17.38 -0.31 22.69
CA VAL A 153 -17.81 0.50 21.55
C VAL A 153 -18.41 1.82 22.03
N GLY A 154 -17.87 2.94 21.55
CA GLY A 154 -18.40 4.27 21.75
C GLY A 154 -19.13 4.78 20.51
N VAL A 155 -20.31 5.38 20.67
CA VAL A 155 -20.99 6.15 19.61
C VAL A 155 -21.27 7.55 20.15
N GLY A 156 -20.61 8.56 19.58
CA GLY A 156 -20.56 9.90 20.15
C GLY A 156 -19.77 10.01 21.46
N GLU A 157 -19.06 8.94 21.85
CA GLU A 157 -18.28 8.82 23.09
C GLU A 157 -16.85 8.34 22.76
N ASN A 158 -15.83 9.04 23.26
CA ASN A 158 -14.43 8.73 22.97
C ASN A 158 -13.70 8.00 24.12
N ASN A 159 -14.33 7.89 25.28
CA ASN A 159 -13.87 7.06 26.39
C ASN A 159 -14.99 6.14 26.91
N PRO A 160 -15.47 5.19 26.08
CA PRO A 160 -16.53 4.27 26.48
C PRO A 160 -16.08 3.39 27.66
N ASP A 161 -16.80 3.48 28.77
CA ASP A 161 -16.61 2.72 30.02
C ASP A 161 -17.59 1.53 30.16
N GLN A 162 -18.42 1.31 29.16
CA GLN A 162 -19.33 0.16 29.02
C GLN A 162 -19.10 -0.51 27.65
N LEU A 163 -19.52 -1.77 27.51
CA LEU A 163 -19.39 -2.52 26.24
C LEU A 163 -19.98 -1.75 25.06
N LEU A 164 -21.10 -1.06 25.27
CA LEU A 164 -21.66 -0.08 24.36
C LEU A 164 -21.98 1.19 25.16
N HIS A 165 -21.30 2.29 24.86
CA HIS A 165 -21.58 3.61 25.42
C HIS A 165 -22.03 4.54 24.28
N ILE A 166 -23.28 4.99 24.35
CA ILE A 166 -23.83 5.97 23.41
C ILE A 166 -24.01 7.29 24.17
N SER A 167 -23.27 8.31 23.75
CA SER A 167 -23.34 9.65 24.34
C SER A 167 -23.89 10.63 23.31
N THR A 168 -24.83 11.47 23.73
CA THR A 168 -25.50 12.45 22.88
C THR A 168 -25.43 13.82 23.52
N ALA A 169 -25.30 14.87 22.70
CA ALA A 169 -25.12 16.22 23.21
C ALA A 169 -26.45 16.95 23.52
N ARG A 170 -27.60 16.32 23.29
CA ARG A 170 -28.93 16.96 23.39
C ARG A 170 -29.93 16.02 24.06
N ASP A 171 -30.80 16.60 24.89
CA ASP A 171 -31.99 15.91 25.38
C ASP A 171 -32.83 15.36 24.21
N GLY A 172 -33.42 14.19 24.42
CA GLY A 172 -34.33 13.55 23.47
C GLY A 172 -33.60 12.81 22.34
N GLN A 173 -32.28 12.68 22.44
CA GLN A 173 -31.51 11.80 21.57
C GLN A 173 -31.24 10.46 22.27
N GLY A 174 -31.14 9.40 21.48
CA GLY A 174 -30.91 8.06 22.00
C GLY A 174 -31.02 6.99 20.92
N ILE A 175 -31.53 5.82 21.27
CA ILE A 175 -31.63 4.68 20.36
C ILE A 175 -33.02 4.68 19.74
N LYS A 176 -33.10 4.71 18.40
CA LYS A 176 -34.35 4.66 17.65
C LYS A 176 -34.35 3.48 16.68
N ILE A 177 -35.41 2.68 16.75
CA ILE A 177 -35.72 1.65 15.77
C ILE A 177 -36.96 2.12 15.01
N GLN A 178 -36.82 2.40 13.72
CA GLN A 178 -37.88 3.00 12.90
C GLN A 178 -38.16 2.17 11.65
N ARG A 179 -39.45 2.02 11.32
CA ARG A 179 -39.93 1.46 10.04
C ARG A 179 -41.04 2.37 9.51
N GLY A 180 -40.77 3.07 8.41
CA GLY A 180 -41.73 4.06 7.89
C GLY A 180 -41.97 5.18 8.93
N ASN A 181 -43.24 5.41 9.28
CA ASN A 181 -43.64 6.39 10.30
C ASN A 181 -43.74 5.80 11.72
N ASP A 182 -43.59 4.48 11.87
CA ASP A 182 -43.60 3.82 13.17
C ASP A 182 -42.20 3.78 13.75
N HIS A 183 -42.08 4.03 15.05
CA HIS A 183 -40.81 3.84 15.74
C HIS A 183 -41.01 3.36 17.17
N PHE A 184 -39.95 2.77 17.70
CA PHE A 184 -39.69 2.63 19.11
C PHE A 184 -38.39 3.36 19.41
N GLU A 185 -38.37 4.21 20.42
CA GLU A 185 -37.17 4.92 20.84
C GLU A 185 -37.00 4.93 22.36
N MET A 186 -35.73 4.89 22.75
CA MET A 186 -35.27 5.08 24.12
C MET A 186 -34.47 6.37 24.15
N THR A 187 -34.93 7.35 24.91
CA THR A 187 -34.26 8.65 25.02
C THR A 187 -34.16 9.08 26.47
N GLN A 188 -33.26 10.01 26.74
CA GLN A 188 -33.22 10.69 28.03
C GLN A 188 -33.60 12.15 27.84
N ASN A 189 -34.56 12.63 28.62
CA ASN A 189 -34.96 14.03 28.66
C ASN A 189 -34.95 14.51 30.12
N ASN A 190 -34.15 15.52 30.45
CA ASN A 190 -34.11 16.07 31.82
C ASN A 190 -33.93 15.00 32.92
N ARG A 191 -33.10 13.98 32.65
CA ARG A 191 -32.83 12.83 33.55
C ARG A 191 -33.97 11.82 33.70
N THR A 192 -35.02 11.93 32.89
CA THR A 192 -36.05 10.90 32.76
C THR A 192 -35.71 10.00 31.59
N LEU A 193 -35.80 8.69 31.80
CA LEU A 193 -35.74 7.71 30.73
C LEU A 193 -37.14 7.61 30.10
N ASP A 194 -37.23 7.94 28.82
CA ASP A 194 -38.46 7.89 28.05
C ASP A 194 -38.40 6.74 27.05
N PHE A 195 -39.41 5.87 27.13
CA PHE A 195 -39.71 4.86 26.12
C PHE A 195 -40.90 5.33 25.31
N ASN A 196 -40.66 5.72 24.07
CA ASN A 196 -41.70 6.22 23.19
C ASN A 196 -41.93 5.25 22.05
N SER A 197 -43.21 5.03 21.70
CA SER A 197 -43.58 4.31 20.50
C SER A 197 -44.64 5.10 19.73
N SER A 198 -44.45 5.24 18.43
CA SER A 198 -45.49 5.72 17.53
C SER A 198 -46.10 4.56 16.77
N ASN A 199 -47.41 4.46 16.81
CA ASN A 199 -48.20 3.64 15.91
C ASN A 199 -48.94 4.55 14.94
N ASN A 200 -48.29 4.95 13.86
CA ASN A 200 -48.96 5.68 12.79
C ASN A 200 -49.70 4.73 11.83
N ASN A 201 -50.17 3.59 12.34
CA ASN A 201 -51.27 2.84 11.76
C ASN A 201 -52.54 3.66 11.95
N GLY A 202 -52.74 4.64 11.07
CA GLY A 202 -54.05 5.20 10.84
C GLY A 202 -55.05 4.06 10.61
N ALA A 203 -56.25 4.22 11.17
CA ALA A 203 -57.43 3.46 10.78
C ALA A 203 -57.64 3.46 9.26
#